data_AF-A0A098ZBI3-F1
#
_entry.id   AF-A0A098ZBI3-F1
#
_cell.length_a   1.000
_cell.length_b   1.000
_cell.length_c   1.000
_cell.angle_alpha   90.00
_cell.angle_beta   90.00
_cell.angle_gamma   90.00
#
_symmetry.space_group_name_H-M   'P 1'
#
loop_
_entity.id
_entity.type
_entity.pdbx_description
1 polymer ?
#
loop_
_entity_poly.entity_id
_entity_poly.type
_entity_poly.pdbx_seq_one_letter_code
_entity_poly.pdbx_strand_id
1 'polypeptide(L)'
;MNYLVISPYYPQNFQQFTIELANKGITVLGIGQESYEQLDEPLRNSLIEYFRVDNLENIDEVKRAVAFLFYKHGPIDRIESHNEYWLELDATLRE
;
A
#
# COMPACT_ATOMS: atom_id res chain seq x y z
N MET A 1 11.19 -2.43 -9.26
CA MET A 1 9.86 -3.05 -9.11
C MET A 1 9.10 -2.21 -8.11
N ASN A 2 7.96 -1.66 -8.53
CA ASN A 2 7.07 -0.90 -7.66
C ASN A 2 6.01 -1.85 -7.09
N TYR A 3 6.05 -2.02 -5.77
CA TYR A 3 5.15 -2.88 -5.02
C TYR A 3 4.18 -2.00 -4.23
N LEU A 4 2.89 -2.10 -4.52
CA LEU A 4 1.86 -1.38 -3.81
C LEU A 4 1.26 -2.28 -2.72
N VAL A 5 1.33 -1.81 -1.47
CA VAL A 5 0.70 -2.45 -0.32
C VAL A 5 -0.60 -1.74 0.03
N ILE A 6 -1.70 -2.49 0.08
CA ILE A 6 -3.01 -1.99 0.53
C ILE A 6 -3.17 -2.27 2.02
N SER A 7 -3.67 -1.29 2.79
CA SER A 7 -3.87 -1.40 4.24
C SER A 7 -2.59 -1.83 5.00
N PRO A 8 -1.44 -1.15 4.83
CA PRO A 8 -0.15 -1.61 5.34
C PRO A 8 -0.06 -1.63 6.87
N TYR A 9 -0.94 -0.94 7.59
CA TYR A 9 -0.89 -0.82 9.05
C TYR A 9 -1.44 -2.05 9.78
N TYR A 10 -2.57 -2.59 9.31
CA TYR A 10 -3.30 -3.67 9.98
C TYR A 10 -3.61 -4.84 9.04
N PRO A 11 -3.42 -6.11 9.50
CA PRO A 11 -2.94 -6.48 10.83
C PRO A 11 -1.41 -6.37 10.97
N GLN A 12 -0.94 -6.04 12.19
CA GLN A 12 0.48 -5.70 12.45
C GLN A 12 1.47 -6.81 12.07
N ASN A 13 1.06 -8.08 12.13
CA ASN A 13 1.92 -9.21 11.79
C ASN A 13 2.36 -9.22 10.32
N PHE A 14 1.68 -8.50 9.42
CA PHE A 14 2.08 -8.38 8.02
C PHE A 14 2.98 -7.20 7.72
N GLN A 15 3.15 -6.25 8.65
CA GLN A 15 4.06 -5.11 8.46
C GLN A 15 5.50 -5.56 8.18
N GLN A 16 5.93 -6.68 8.80
CA GLN A 16 7.26 -7.23 8.58
C GLN A 16 7.51 -7.55 7.10
N PHE A 17 6.49 -7.96 6.35
CA PHE A 17 6.64 -8.24 4.93
C PHE A 17 7.00 -6.97 4.15
N THR A 18 6.27 -5.88 4.38
CA THR A 18 6.55 -4.55 3.80
C THR A 18 7.98 -4.08 4.13
N ILE A 19 8.39 -4.24 5.39
CA ILE A 19 9.73 -3.86 5.87
C ILE A 19 10.82 -4.68 5.15
N GLU A 20 10.64 -6.00 5.04
CA GLU A 20 11.61 -6.87 4.37
C GLU A 20 11.68 -6.66 2.86
N LEU A 21 10.57 -6.26 2.20
CA LEU A 21 10.61 -5.84 0.80
C LEU A 21 11.50 -4.61 0.62
N ALA A 22 11.31 -3.59 1.46
CA ALA A 22 12.12 -2.37 1.42
C ALA A 22 13.61 -2.67 1.71
N ASN A 23 13.91 -3.52 2.70
CA ASN A 23 15.28 -3.96 3.01
C ASN A 23 15.96 -4.68 1.84
N LYS A 24 15.19 -5.30 0.95
CA LYS A 24 15.69 -5.92 -0.29
C LYS A 24 15.83 -4.94 -1.47
N GLY A 25 15.60 -3.64 -1.25
CA GLY A 25 15.70 -2.60 -2.26
C GLY A 25 14.51 -2.53 -3.22
N ILE A 26 13.36 -3.12 -2.85
CA ILE A 26 12.13 -2.98 -3.61
C ILE A 26 11.50 -1.63 -3.28
N THR A 27 10.99 -0.93 -4.29
CA THR A 27 10.22 0.31 -4.11
C THR A 27 8.85 -0.06 -3.58
N VAL A 28 8.59 0.22 -2.30
CA VAL A 28 7.30 -0.07 -1.67
C VAL A 28 6.48 1.20 -1.54
N LEU A 29 5.26 1.17 -2.04
CA LEU A 29 4.27 2.24 -1.95
C LEU A 29 3.10 1.75 -1.11
N GLY A 30 2.44 2.63 -0.37
CA GLY A 30 1.33 2.28 0.51
C GLY A 30 0.07 3.07 0.22
N ILE A 31 -1.09 2.40 0.26
CA ILE A 31 -2.40 3.05 0.38
C ILE A 31 -3.09 2.52 1.62
N GLY A 32 -3.55 3.40 2.49
CA GLY A 32 -4.27 3.05 3.72
C GLY A 32 -5.26 4.11 4.13
N GLN A 33 -5.96 3.87 5.24
CA GLN A 33 -6.95 4.81 5.80
C GLN A 33 -6.45 5.47 7.09
N GLU A 34 -5.44 4.88 7.70
CA GLU A 34 -4.80 5.34 8.92
C GLU A 34 -3.99 6.61 8.66
N SER A 35 -3.90 7.50 9.64
CA SER A 35 -3.07 8.69 9.49
C SER A 35 -1.59 8.30 9.41
N TYR A 36 -0.79 9.13 8.72
CA TYR A 36 0.64 8.87 8.61
C TYR A 36 1.31 8.79 9.99
N GLU A 37 0.86 9.60 10.95
CA GLU A 37 1.39 9.63 12.31
C GLU A 37 1.11 8.34 13.09
N GLN A 38 0.04 7.62 12.74
CA GLN A 38 -0.35 6.36 13.36
C GLN A 38 0.52 5.18 12.90
N LEU A 39 1.13 5.27 11.73
CA LEU A 39 2.03 4.23 11.24
C LEU A 39 3.27 4.12 12.13
N ASP A 40 3.61 2.88 12.49
CA ASP A 40 4.83 2.59 13.26
C ASP A 40 6.07 3.07 12.50
N GLU A 41 7.08 3.57 13.21
CA GLU A 41 8.28 4.15 12.58
C GLU A 41 8.99 3.21 11.58
N PRO A 42 9.18 1.91 11.87
CA PRO A 42 9.77 0.99 10.90
C PRO A 42 8.94 0.88 9.61
N LEU A 43 7.61 0.83 9.75
CA LEU A 43 6.71 0.76 8.61
C LEU A 43 6.78 2.04 7.78
N ARG A 44 6.72 3.22 8.40
CA ARG A 44 6.86 4.51 7.70
C ARG A 44 8.14 4.58 6.90
N ASN A 45 9.26 4.19 7.51
CA ASN A 45 10.57 4.25 6.88
C ASN A 45 10.71 3.25 5.72
N SER A 46 9.89 2.20 5.69
CA SER A 46 9.87 1.22 4.60
C SER A 46 9.04 1.66 3.37
N LEU A 47 8.15 2.63 3.54
CA LEU A 47 7.28 3.13 2.47
C LEU A 47 7.93 4.34 1.79
N ILE A 48 8.17 4.25 0.49
CA ILE A 48 8.68 5.37 -0.32
C ILE A 48 7.64 6.49 -0.39
N GLU A 49 6.36 6.12 -0.49
CA GLU A 49 5.26 7.05 -0.35
C GLU A 49 4.03 6.33 0.19
N TYR A 50 3.31 7.00 1.08
CA TYR A 50 2.05 6.55 1.64
C TYR A 50 0.95 7.53 1.26
N PHE A 51 -0.10 7.05 0.60
CA PHE A 51 -1.28 7.83 0.28
C PHE A 51 -2.42 7.41 1.22
N ARG A 52 -2.89 8.35 2.04
CA ARG A 52 -4.05 8.13 2.89
C ARG A 52 -5.34 8.42 2.12
N VAL A 53 -6.22 7.44 2.01
CA VAL A 53 -7.62 7.62 1.59
C VAL A 53 -8.52 7.77 2.83
N ASP A 54 -9.70 8.35 2.66
CA ASP A 54 -10.68 8.47 3.74
C ASP A 54 -11.44 7.16 3.94
N ASN A 55 -11.67 6.37 2.88
CA ASN A 55 -12.29 5.04 2.97
C ASN A 55 -11.70 4.06 1.96
N LEU A 56 -11.06 2.97 2.44
CA LEU A 56 -10.53 1.91 1.59
C LEU A 56 -11.61 1.10 0.84
N GLU A 57 -12.86 1.10 1.30
CA GLU A 57 -13.97 0.45 0.58
C GLU A 57 -14.49 1.30 -0.58
N ASN A 58 -14.10 2.58 -0.64
CA ASN A 58 -14.44 3.45 -1.76
C ASN A 58 -13.47 3.20 -2.92
N ILE A 59 -13.82 2.24 -3.78
CA ILE A 59 -12.98 1.79 -4.90
C ILE A 59 -12.54 2.97 -5.80
N ASP A 60 -13.42 3.95 -6.06
CA ASP A 60 -13.07 5.09 -6.90
C ASP A 60 -11.99 5.97 -6.27
N GLU A 61 -12.01 6.11 -4.95
CA GLU A 61 -10.99 6.82 -4.20
C GLU A 61 -9.66 6.08 -4.22
N VAL A 62 -9.69 4.78 -3.96
CA VAL A 62 -8.49 3.93 -4.01
C VAL A 62 -7.89 3.92 -5.43
N LYS A 63 -8.72 3.81 -6.48
CA LYS A 63 -8.25 3.89 -7.88
C LYS A 63 -7.58 5.23 -8.20
N ARG A 64 -8.10 6.34 -7.68
CA ARG A 64 -7.44 7.66 -7.82
C ARG A 64 -6.09 7.70 -7.10
N ALA A 65 -5.99 7.12 -5.91
CA ALA A 65 -4.72 7.01 -5.19
C ALA A 65 -3.70 6.15 -5.95
N VAL A 66 -4.13 5.00 -6.51
CA VAL A 66 -3.29 4.17 -7.38
C VAL A 66 -2.82 4.94 -8.62
N ALA A 67 -3.73 5.64 -9.30
CA ALA A 67 -3.39 6.43 -10.48
C ALA A 67 -2.39 7.55 -10.17
N PHE A 68 -2.52 8.21 -9.02
CA PHE A 68 -1.57 9.22 -8.55
C PHE A 68 -0.17 8.61 -8.33
N LEU A 69 -0.10 7.48 -7.62
CA LEU A 69 1.17 6.79 -7.36
C LEU A 69 1.81 6.25 -8.64
N PHE A 70 1.01 5.71 -9.55
CA PHE A 70 1.45 5.28 -10.89
C PHE A 70 2.06 6.44 -11.69
N TYR A 71 1.38 7.59 -11.71
CA TYR A 71 1.87 8.77 -12.42
C TYR A 71 3.22 9.26 -11.87
N LYS A 72 3.40 9.23 -10.55
CA LYS A 72 4.59 9.77 -9.88
C LYS A 72 5.78 8.81 -9.86
N HIS A 73 5.55 7.51 -9.66
CA HIS A 73 6.60 6.50 -9.47
C HIS A 73 6.76 5.55 -10.65
N GLY A 74 5.88 5.64 -11.65
CA GLY A 74 5.84 4.75 -12.80
C GLY A 74 4.97 3.50 -12.57
N PRO A 75 5.03 2.52 -13.48
CA PRO A 75 4.17 1.34 -13.46
C PRO A 75 4.19 0.60 -12.13
N ILE A 76 3.03 0.11 -11.69
CA ILE A 76 2.89 -0.73 -10.50
C ILE A 76 2.99 -2.18 -10.93
N ASP A 77 4.01 -2.89 -10.45
CA ASP A 77 4.28 -4.27 -10.85
C ASP A 77 3.44 -5.27 -10.05
N ARG A 78 3.14 -4.95 -8.78
CA ARG A 78 2.40 -5.81 -7.85
C ARG A 78 1.54 -4.96 -6.92
N ILE A 79 0.36 -5.48 -6.58
CA ILE A 79 -0.59 -4.91 -5.62
C ILE A 79 -1.01 -6.04 -4.69
N GLU A 80 -0.79 -5.91 -3.37
CA GLU A 80 -1.21 -6.91 -2.38
C GLU A 80 -1.51 -6.27 -1.02
N SER A 81 -2.58 -6.71 -0.36
CA SER A 81 -2.91 -6.32 1.02
C SER A 81 -2.35 -7.27 2.09
N HIS A 82 -2.12 -8.53 1.74
CA HIS A 82 -1.86 -9.63 2.67
C HIS A 82 -2.98 -9.89 3.68
N ASN A 83 -4.19 -9.36 3.44
CA ASN A 83 -5.33 -9.49 4.32
C ASN A 83 -6.52 -10.04 3.51
N GLU A 84 -7.12 -11.14 3.98
CA GLU A 84 -8.27 -11.77 3.33
C GLU A 84 -9.43 -10.80 3.12
N TYR A 85 -9.60 -9.82 4.01
CA TYR A 85 -10.64 -8.80 3.89
C TYR A 85 -10.54 -7.98 2.60
N TRP A 86 -9.31 -7.72 2.13
CA TRP A 86 -9.05 -6.86 0.96
C TRP A 86 -8.77 -7.65 -0.31
N LEU A 87 -8.94 -8.99 -0.30
CA LEU A 87 -8.59 -9.84 -1.43
C LEU A 87 -9.34 -9.46 -2.73
N GLU A 88 -10.62 -9.10 -2.62
CA GLU A 88 -11.42 -8.66 -3.77
C GLU A 88 -11.00 -7.28 -4.28
N LEU A 89 -10.64 -6.37 -3.37
CA LEU A 89 -10.11 -5.05 -3.72
C LEU A 89 -8.78 -5.20 -4.46
N ASP A 90 -7.87 -6.02 -3.94
CA ASP A 90 -6.58 -6.30 -4.58
C ASP A 90 -6.75 -6.81 -6.02
N ALA A 91 -7.69 -7.75 -6.24
CA ALA A 91 -8.00 -8.25 -7.57
C ALA A 91 -8.53 -7.15 -8.49
N THR A 92 -9.47 -6.33 -7.99
CA THR A 92 -10.09 -5.23 -8.75
C THR A 92 -9.08 -4.16 -9.16
N LEU A 93 -8.03 -3.92 -8.36
CA LEU A 93 -7.01 -2.92 -8.66
C LEU A 93 -5.96 -3.40 -9.68
N ARG A 94 -5.88 -4.71 -9.96
CA ARG A 94 -4.94 -5.29 -10.93
C ARG A 94 -5.48 -5.31 -12.35
N GLU A 95 -6.79 -5.09 -12.54
CA GLU A 95 -7.46 -4.97 -13.84
C GLU A 95 -7.36 -3.56 -14.43
#